data_AF-A0A5C5ZFD7-F1
#
_entry.id   AF-A0A5C5ZFD7-F1
#
_cell.length_a   1.000
_cell.length_b   1.000
_cell.length_c   1.000
_cell.angle_alpha   90.00
_cell.angle_beta   90.00
_cell.angle_gamma   90.00
#
_symmetry.space_group_name_H-M   'P 1'
#
loop_
_entity.id
_entity.type
_entity.pdbx_description
1 polymer ?
#
loop_
_entity_poly.entity_id
_entity_poly.type
_entity_poly.pdbx_seq_one_letter_code
_entity_poly.pdbx_strand_id
1 'polypeptide(L)'
;MPAAQSHASRLVFAVLLGELLALALLRLGFRVESSLVAGAALLALIAVGPVVFDAMRLRLPRVLRGAGRRARGLVGLRWFRFRLVHMLVLTTLLAVLLGWDAYRRAYVARETGRIAGRWVMVDHEGRPLELNGEPIVVDFNLGEFRVDPRATPRHIDFISARGSDHGIYAWEGDRLKVMHASGWSRPASFEDTTEDLKSIPGGAGKAGSITTYQLRRPAESR
;
A
#
# COMPACT_ATOMS: atom_id res chain seq x y z
N MET A 1 32.43 -41.49 -14.11
CA MET A 1 31.07 -41.17 -13.61
C MET A 1 30.93 -39.66 -13.38
N PRO A 2 30.31 -38.88 -14.29
CA PRO A 2 30.20 -37.41 -14.18
C PRO A 2 28.77 -36.86 -13.92
N ALA A 3 27.80 -37.66 -13.47
CA ALA A 3 26.39 -37.23 -13.41
C ALA A 3 25.96 -36.46 -12.14
N ALA A 4 26.78 -36.37 -11.08
CA ALA A 4 26.38 -35.81 -9.78
C ALA A 4 26.53 -34.27 -9.66
N GLN A 5 27.31 -33.63 -10.53
CA GLN A 5 27.54 -32.17 -10.50
C GLN A 5 26.37 -31.34 -11.06
N SER A 6 25.41 -31.94 -11.77
CA SER A 6 24.35 -31.19 -12.47
C SER A 6 23.18 -30.73 -11.60
N HIS A 7 22.97 -31.33 -10.43
CA HIS A 7 21.82 -30.98 -9.57
C HIS A 7 22.09 -29.82 -8.61
N ALA A 8 23.31 -29.70 -8.09
CA ALA A 8 23.67 -28.59 -7.20
C ALA A 8 23.74 -27.26 -7.98
N SER A 9 24.25 -27.29 -9.21
CA SER A 9 24.30 -26.11 -10.09
C SER A 9 22.91 -25.63 -10.49
N ARG A 10 21.95 -26.54 -10.76
CA ARG A 10 20.55 -26.19 -11.05
C ARG A 10 19.85 -25.49 -9.88
N LEU A 11 20.21 -25.86 -8.65
CA LEU A 11 19.58 -25.32 -7.45
C LEU A 11 20.14 -23.95 -7.07
N VAL A 12 21.46 -23.78 -7.20
CA VAL A 12 22.11 -22.46 -7.09
C VAL A 12 21.60 -21.51 -8.19
N PHE A 13 21.43 -22.02 -9.42
CA PHE A 13 20.86 -21.26 -10.52
C PHE A 13 19.42 -20.82 -10.25
N ALA A 14 18.57 -21.69 -9.68
CA ALA A 14 17.19 -21.33 -9.34
C ALA A 14 17.10 -20.24 -8.26
N VAL A 15 17.99 -20.27 -7.26
CA VAL A 15 18.03 -19.24 -6.21
C VAL A 15 18.52 -17.89 -6.77
N LEU A 16 19.62 -17.90 -7.54
CA LEU A 16 20.14 -16.70 -8.18
C LEU A 16 19.16 -16.11 -9.20
N LEU A 17 18.45 -16.96 -9.94
CA LEU A 17 17.42 -16.53 -10.87
C LEU A 17 16.25 -15.88 -10.11
N GLY A 18 15.84 -16.43 -8.96
CA GLY A 18 14.80 -15.83 -8.11
C GLY A 18 15.20 -14.44 -7.56
N GLU A 19 16.44 -14.28 -7.10
CA GLU A 19 16.97 -13.00 -6.62
C GLU A 19 17.09 -11.97 -7.75
N LEU A 20 17.58 -12.37 -8.92
CA LEU A 20 17.67 -11.51 -10.10
C LEU A 20 16.29 -11.11 -10.62
N LEU A 21 15.29 -12.01 -10.59
CA LEU A 21 13.93 -11.69 -10.97
C LEU A 21 13.30 -10.69 -10.00
N ALA A 22 13.52 -10.84 -8.69
CA ALA A 22 13.03 -9.91 -7.68
C ALA A 22 13.65 -8.51 -7.84
N LEU A 23 14.96 -8.44 -8.09
CA LEU A 23 15.68 -7.19 -8.37
C LEU A 23 15.24 -6.54 -9.70
N ALA A 24 14.97 -7.35 -10.72
CA ALA A 24 14.46 -6.86 -12.01
C ALA A 24 13.05 -6.29 -11.89
N LEU A 25 12.16 -6.95 -11.14
CA LEU A 25 10.81 -6.45 -10.86
C LEU A 25 10.84 -5.14 -10.07
N LEU A 26 11.74 -5.01 -9.08
CA LEU A 26 11.99 -3.75 -8.36
C LEU A 26 12.49 -2.63 -9.29
N ARG A 27 13.39 -2.93 -10.24
CA ARG A 27 13.93 -1.94 -11.20
C ARG A 27 12.95 -1.54 -12.29
N LEU A 28 12.07 -2.44 -12.72
CA LEU A 28 11.07 -2.17 -13.76
C LEU A 28 9.90 -1.33 -13.26
N GLY A 29 9.96 -0.82 -12.03
CA GLY A 29 8.91 0.05 -11.48
C GLY A 29 7.60 -0.67 -11.25
N PHE A 30 7.61 -2.02 -11.15
CA PHE A 30 6.48 -2.77 -10.63
C PHE A 30 6.27 -2.32 -9.18
N ARG A 31 5.41 -1.32 -9.00
CA ARG A 31 4.87 -0.96 -7.69
C ARG A 31 4.18 -2.22 -7.19
N VAL A 32 4.76 -2.84 -6.16
CA VAL A 32 4.17 -3.96 -5.45
C VAL A 32 2.95 -3.44 -4.67
N GLU A 33 1.89 -3.06 -5.38
CA GLU A 33 0.63 -2.61 -4.78
C GLU A 33 -0.14 -3.81 -4.21
N SER A 34 0.11 -5.01 -4.71
CA SER A 34 -0.40 -6.25 -4.16
C SER A 34 0.58 -6.80 -3.12
N SER A 35 0.41 -6.38 -1.87
CA SER A 35 0.90 -7.08 -0.67
C SER A 35 0.71 -8.62 -0.74
N LEU A 36 -0.29 -9.07 -1.51
CA LEU A 36 -0.54 -10.47 -1.86
C LEU A 36 0.59 -11.15 -2.65
N VAL A 37 1.23 -10.47 -3.62
CA VAL A 37 2.28 -11.08 -4.44
C VAL A 37 3.60 -11.20 -3.66
N ALA A 38 3.96 -10.16 -2.90
CA ALA A 38 5.09 -10.25 -1.97
C ALA A 38 4.83 -11.29 -0.86
N GLY A 39 3.60 -11.34 -0.33
CA GLY A 39 3.18 -12.36 0.63
C GLY A 39 3.26 -13.78 0.05
N ALA A 40 2.76 -13.99 -1.17
CA ALA A 40 2.79 -15.28 -1.85
C ALA A 40 4.23 -15.73 -2.20
N ALA A 41 5.08 -14.81 -2.65
CA ALA A 41 6.50 -15.09 -2.90
C ALA A 41 7.25 -15.45 -1.62
N LEU A 42 6.97 -14.76 -0.51
CA LEU A 42 7.52 -15.07 0.80
C LEU A 42 7.02 -16.44 1.31
N LEU A 43 5.73 -16.73 1.19
CA LEU A 43 5.14 -18.03 1.54
C LEU A 43 5.71 -19.16 0.68
N ALA A 44 5.94 -18.93 -0.62
CA ALA A 44 6.57 -19.90 -1.50
C ALA A 44 8.03 -20.17 -1.09
N LEU A 45 8.80 -19.13 -0.74
CA LEU A 45 10.16 -19.29 -0.19
C LEU A 45 10.16 -20.06 1.14
N ILE A 46 9.20 -19.77 2.03
CA ILE A 46 9.02 -20.47 3.31
C ILE A 46 8.59 -21.93 3.10
N ALA A 47 7.76 -22.22 2.09
CA ALA A 47 7.27 -23.57 1.81
C ALA A 47 8.28 -24.44 1.07
N VAL A 48 9.01 -23.87 0.11
CA VAL A 48 10.00 -24.58 -0.71
C VAL A 48 11.33 -24.76 0.04
N GLY A 49 11.69 -23.82 0.92
CA GLY A 49 12.92 -23.86 1.72
C GLY A 49 13.10 -25.19 2.47
N PRO A 50 12.13 -25.65 3.29
CA PRO A 50 12.20 -26.92 4.00
C PRO A 50 12.29 -28.13 3.09
N VAL A 51 11.56 -28.17 1.96
CA VAL A 51 11.54 -29.31 1.02
C VAL A 51 12.89 -29.46 0.31
N VAL A 52 13.42 -28.36 -0.21
CA VAL A 52 14.76 -28.30 -0.82
C VAL A 52 15.84 -28.69 0.20
N PHE A 53 15.66 -28.28 1.45
CA PHE A 53 16.58 -28.54 2.54
C PHE A 53 16.54 -29.99 3.04
N ASP A 54 15.36 -30.61 3.17
CA ASP A 54 15.23 -32.02 3.52
C ASP A 54 15.77 -32.94 2.42
N ALA A 55 15.60 -32.56 1.15
CA ALA A 55 16.26 -33.23 0.04
C ALA A 55 17.79 -33.19 0.14
N MET A 56 18.38 -32.10 0.66
CA MET A 56 19.82 -32.00 0.94
C MET A 56 20.23 -32.78 2.21
N ARG A 57 19.40 -32.77 3.26
CA ARG A 57 19.62 -33.52 4.52
C ARG A 57 19.68 -35.02 4.29
N LEU A 58 18.91 -35.57 3.37
CA LEU A 58 18.93 -37.01 3.04
C LEU A 58 20.20 -37.44 2.30
N ARG A 59 20.92 -36.51 1.65
CA ARG A 59 22.15 -36.81 0.89
C ARG A 59 23.44 -36.66 1.71
N LEU A 60 23.46 -35.80 2.73
CA LEU A 60 24.63 -35.55 3.57
C LEU A 60 25.17 -36.77 4.36
N PRO A 61 24.33 -37.66 4.94
CA PRO A 61 24.79 -38.76 5.79
C PRO A 61 25.62 -39.80 5.02
N ARG A 62 25.37 -39.97 3.72
CA ARG A 62 26.11 -40.92 2.88
C ARG A 62 27.55 -40.45 2.61
N VAL A 63 27.77 -39.15 2.52
CA VAL A 63 29.11 -38.55 2.33
C VAL A 63 29.91 -38.53 3.64
N LEU A 64 29.24 -38.44 4.79
CA LEU A 64 29.89 -38.29 6.10
C LEU A 64 30.24 -39.60 6.82
N ARG A 65 29.84 -40.78 6.31
CA ARG A 65 30.18 -42.08 6.93
C ARG A 65 31.69 -42.36 6.99
N GLY A 66 32.49 -41.77 6.09
CA GLY A 66 33.96 -41.86 6.12
C GLY A 66 34.66 -40.73 6.89
N ALA A 67 33.94 -39.72 7.36
CA ALA A 67 34.53 -38.54 7.98
C ALA A 67 34.68 -38.72 9.50
N GLY A 68 35.90 -38.54 10.02
CA GLY A 68 36.22 -38.67 11.45
C GLY A 68 35.36 -37.78 12.36
N ARG A 69 35.27 -38.09 13.66
CA ARG A 69 34.38 -37.41 14.64
C ARG A 69 34.49 -35.88 14.60
N ARG A 70 35.67 -35.31 14.31
CA ARG A 70 35.89 -33.85 14.19
C ARG A 70 35.13 -33.21 13.02
N ALA A 71 35.01 -33.89 11.88
CA ALA A 71 34.31 -33.37 10.70
C ALA A 71 32.79 -33.27 10.92
N ARG A 72 32.22 -34.20 11.70
CA ARG A 72 30.79 -34.17 12.06
C ARG A 72 30.41 -32.96 12.92
N GLY A 73 31.28 -32.55 13.84
CA GLY A 73 31.07 -31.34 14.67
C GLY A 73 31.05 -30.05 13.85
N LEU A 74 31.98 -29.90 12.90
CA LEU A 74 32.05 -28.72 12.03
C LEU A 74 30.83 -28.58 11.12
N VAL A 75 30.33 -29.68 10.56
CA VAL A 75 29.12 -29.68 9.73
C VAL A 75 27.89 -29.30 10.57
N GLY A 76 27.74 -29.85 11.77
CA GLY A 76 26.67 -29.49 12.70
C GLY A 76 26.67 -28.01 13.06
N LEU A 77 27.85 -27.44 13.34
CA LEU A 77 27.97 -26.02 13.67
C LEU A 77 27.65 -25.11 12.46
N ARG A 78 28.13 -25.44 11.25
CA ARG A 78 27.80 -24.68 10.03
C ARG A 78 26.30 -24.73 9.74
N TRP A 79 25.68 -25.88 9.96
CA TRP A 79 24.25 -26.08 9.79
C TRP A 79 23.41 -25.27 10.80
N PHE A 80 23.81 -25.28 12.07
CA PHE A 80 23.18 -24.45 13.09
C PHE A 80 23.29 -22.96 12.75
N ARG A 81 24.47 -22.49 12.35
CA ARG A 81 24.69 -21.09 11.93
C ARG A 81 23.82 -20.69 10.75
N PHE A 82 23.70 -21.56 9.74
CA PHE A 82 22.83 -21.30 8.59
C PHE A 82 21.36 -21.16 9.00
N ARG A 83 20.85 -22.08 9.82
CA ARG A 83 19.47 -22.00 10.33
C ARG A 83 19.24 -20.73 11.15
N LEU A 84 20.19 -20.38 12.02
CA LEU A 84 20.10 -19.19 12.83
C LEU A 84 20.02 -17.93 11.95
N VAL A 85 20.89 -17.80 10.95
CA VAL A 85 20.86 -16.67 10.00
C VAL A 85 19.53 -16.62 9.24
N HIS A 86 19.06 -17.76 8.73
CA HIS A 86 17.79 -17.81 8.00
C HIS A 86 16.60 -17.40 8.86
N MET A 87 16.52 -17.89 10.10
CA MET A 87 15.48 -17.49 11.04
C MET A 87 15.55 -16.00 11.35
N LEU A 88 16.75 -15.44 11.57
CA LEU A 88 16.93 -13.99 11.78
C LEU A 88 16.45 -13.16 10.60
N VAL A 89 16.76 -13.58 9.36
CA VAL A 89 16.28 -12.91 8.15
C VAL A 89 14.77 -12.95 8.05
N LEU A 90 14.15 -14.12 8.24
CA LEU A 90 12.69 -14.27 8.20
C LEU A 90 11.99 -13.42 9.28
N THR A 91 12.50 -13.43 10.51
CA THR A 91 11.95 -12.62 11.60
C THR A 91 12.09 -11.12 11.31
N THR A 92 13.23 -10.69 10.75
CA THR A 92 13.44 -9.29 10.37
C THR A 92 12.49 -8.87 9.26
N LEU A 93 12.32 -9.70 8.21
CA LEU A 93 11.37 -9.44 7.13
C LEU A 93 9.93 -9.35 7.64
N LEU A 94 9.53 -10.27 8.52
CA LEU A 94 8.21 -10.23 9.15
C LEU A 94 8.01 -8.94 9.95
N ALA A 95 9.00 -8.53 10.75
CA ALA A 95 8.94 -7.29 11.51
C ALA A 95 8.80 -6.05 10.61
N VAL A 96 9.52 -6.01 9.48
CA VAL A 96 9.42 -4.93 8.48
C VAL A 96 8.02 -4.88 7.86
N LEU A 97 7.47 -6.03 7.47
CA LEU A 97 6.13 -6.11 6.87
C LEU A 97 5.03 -5.67 7.85
N LEU A 98 5.11 -6.13 9.11
CA LEU A 98 4.16 -5.75 10.16
C LEU A 98 4.29 -4.25 10.51
N GLY A 99 5.52 -3.74 10.60
CA GLY A 99 5.79 -2.32 10.83
C GLY A 99 5.25 -1.44 9.70
N TRP A 100 5.42 -1.86 8.44
CA TRP A 100 4.90 -1.16 7.27
C TRP A 100 3.37 -1.10 7.27
N ASP A 101 2.69 -2.22 7.56
CA ASP A 101 1.23 -2.25 7.62
C ASP A 101 0.68 -1.39 8.78
N ALA A 102 1.33 -1.46 9.96
CA ALA A 102 0.99 -0.60 11.09
C ALA A 102 1.17 0.88 10.75
N TYR A 103 2.29 1.25 10.11
CA TYR A 103 2.54 2.61 9.63
C TYR A 103 1.46 3.06 8.65
N ARG A 104 1.10 2.23 7.68
CA ARG A 104 0.07 2.53 6.67
C ARG A 104 -1.28 2.78 7.32
N ARG A 105 -1.72 1.93 8.26
CA ARG A 105 -2.98 2.13 8.99
C ARG A 105 -2.96 3.40 9.82
N ALA A 106 -1.86 3.67 10.51
CA ALA A 106 -1.68 4.90 11.28
C ALA A 106 -1.66 6.16 10.40
N TYR A 107 -1.12 6.07 9.18
CA TYR A 107 -1.14 7.17 8.22
C TYR A 107 -2.57 7.48 7.76
N VAL A 108 -3.34 6.45 7.35
CA VAL A 108 -4.75 6.62 6.96
C VAL A 108 -5.57 7.15 8.13
N ALA A 109 -5.45 6.57 9.33
CA ALA A 109 -6.19 7.02 10.51
C ALA A 109 -5.89 8.46 10.90
N ARG A 110 -4.61 8.88 10.85
CA ARG A 110 -4.22 10.27 11.09
C ARG A 110 -4.83 11.21 10.06
N GLU A 111 -4.79 10.83 8.79
CA GLU A 111 -5.35 11.67 7.73
C GLU A 111 -6.89 11.77 7.82
N THR A 112 -7.58 10.66 8.10
CA THR A 112 -9.01 10.66 8.39
C THR A 112 -9.34 11.57 9.56
N GLY A 113 -8.57 11.49 10.66
CA GLY A 113 -8.75 12.36 11.83
C GLY A 113 -8.48 13.84 11.52
N ARG A 114 -7.50 14.14 10.65
CA ARG A 114 -7.20 15.52 10.21
C ARG A 114 -8.31 16.12 9.36
N ILE A 115 -9.00 15.32 8.56
CA ILE A 115 -10.13 15.76 7.72
C ILE A 115 -11.42 15.84 8.52
N ALA A 116 -11.62 14.97 9.51
CA ALA A 116 -12.86 14.92 10.29
C ALA A 116 -13.14 16.24 11.06
N GLY A 117 -14.42 16.52 11.28
CA GLY A 117 -14.93 17.67 12.05
C GLY A 117 -15.42 18.83 11.18
N ARG A 118 -15.63 19.99 11.82
CA ARG A 118 -16.15 21.20 11.18
C ARG A 118 -15.12 21.91 10.31
N TRP A 119 -15.60 22.44 9.20
CA TRP A 119 -14.88 23.27 8.24
C TRP A 119 -15.74 24.45 7.80
N VAL A 120 -15.10 25.59 7.58
CA VAL A 120 -15.71 26.77 6.95
C VAL A 120 -15.30 26.79 5.50
N MET A 121 -16.25 26.93 4.58
CA MET A 121 -15.96 27.11 3.17
C MET A 121 -15.36 28.50 2.95
N VAL A 122 -14.27 28.56 2.18
CA VAL A 122 -13.57 29.81 1.91
C VAL A 122 -13.37 30.02 0.42
N ASP A 123 -13.25 31.28 0.01
CA ASP A 123 -12.82 31.66 -1.33
C ASP A 123 -11.31 31.43 -1.53
N HIS A 124 -10.81 31.79 -2.72
CA HIS A 124 -9.40 31.62 -3.07
C HIS A 124 -8.46 32.51 -2.24
N GLU A 125 -8.93 33.66 -1.75
CA GLU A 125 -8.22 34.51 -0.81
C GLU A 125 -8.28 33.97 0.64
N GLY A 126 -9.21 33.07 0.93
CA GLY A 126 -9.41 32.46 2.24
C GLY A 126 -10.45 33.15 3.12
N ARG A 127 -11.23 34.07 2.55
CA ARG A 127 -12.37 34.67 3.24
C ARG A 127 -13.51 33.66 3.31
N PRO A 128 -14.26 33.59 4.42
CA PRO A 128 -15.44 32.75 4.51
C PRO A 128 -16.44 33.05 3.40
N LEU A 129 -16.97 32.00 2.77
CA LEU A 129 -18.17 32.12 1.95
C LEU A 129 -19.38 32.20 2.88
N GLU A 130 -20.24 33.17 2.64
CA GLU A 130 -21.40 33.45 3.49
C GLU A 130 -22.72 33.19 2.74
N LEU A 131 -23.71 32.67 3.46
CA LEU A 131 -25.09 32.54 3.00
C LEU A 131 -25.99 33.21 4.02
N ASN A 132 -26.70 34.27 3.60
CA ASN A 132 -27.52 35.12 4.49
C ASN A 132 -26.71 35.77 5.64
N GLY A 133 -25.44 36.11 5.40
CA GLY A 133 -24.56 36.74 6.39
C GLY A 133 -23.93 35.79 7.39
N GLU A 134 -24.13 34.47 7.25
CA GLU A 134 -23.51 33.45 8.09
C GLU A 134 -22.51 32.61 7.27
N PRO A 135 -21.32 32.27 7.81
CA PRO A 135 -20.37 31.41 7.14
C PRO A 135 -20.95 30.03 6.81
N ILE A 136 -20.69 29.55 5.60
CA ILE A 136 -21.09 28.19 5.21
C ILE A 136 -20.15 27.19 5.88
N VAL A 137 -20.72 26.37 6.78
CA VAL A 137 -20.01 25.33 7.52
C VAL A 137 -20.34 23.95 6.94
N VAL A 138 -19.31 23.12 6.76
CA VAL A 138 -19.42 21.72 6.36
C VAL A 138 -18.84 20.85 7.46
N ASP A 139 -19.58 19.79 7.80
CA ASP A 139 -19.17 18.79 8.78
C ASP A 139 -18.74 17.50 8.08
N PHE A 140 -17.51 17.07 8.36
CA PHE A 140 -17.04 15.74 7.97
C PHE A 140 -17.09 14.79 9.15
N ASN A 141 -18.22 14.12 9.32
CA ASN A 141 -18.37 13.13 10.40
C ASN A 141 -17.68 11.81 10.04
N LEU A 142 -17.11 11.16 11.05
CA LEU A 142 -16.52 9.84 10.88
C LEU A 142 -17.61 8.84 10.44
N GLY A 143 -17.37 8.13 9.34
CA GLY A 143 -18.33 7.19 8.75
C GLY A 143 -19.10 7.74 7.55
N GLU A 144 -19.18 9.07 7.41
CA GLU A 144 -19.78 9.73 6.23
C GLU A 144 -18.77 9.93 5.09
N PHE A 145 -17.50 9.60 5.32
CA PHE A 145 -16.48 9.64 4.29
C PHE A 145 -15.38 8.59 4.50
N ARG A 146 -14.67 8.28 3.42
CA ARG A 146 -13.45 7.45 3.40
C ARG A 146 -12.37 8.16 2.61
N VAL A 147 -11.12 7.96 2.99
CA VAL A 147 -9.97 8.56 2.29
C VAL A 147 -8.94 7.52 1.91
N ASP A 148 -8.33 7.68 0.73
CA ASP A 148 -7.07 7.04 0.38
C ASP A 148 -5.98 8.09 0.16
N PRO A 149 -5.15 8.37 1.17
CA PRO A 149 -4.07 9.35 1.07
C PRO A 149 -2.86 8.87 0.24
N ARG A 150 -2.89 7.63 -0.28
CA ARG A 150 -1.79 7.04 -1.07
C ARG A 150 -2.01 7.19 -2.57
N ALA A 151 -3.26 7.48 -2.97
CA ALA A 151 -3.57 7.80 -4.35
C ALA A 151 -2.96 9.16 -4.74
N THR A 152 -2.68 9.32 -6.02
CA THR A 152 -2.23 10.58 -6.63
C THR A 152 -3.14 10.90 -7.80
N PRO A 153 -4.05 11.90 -7.70
CA PRO A 153 -4.33 12.73 -6.52
C PRO A 153 -4.93 11.94 -5.34
N ARG A 154 -4.91 12.49 -4.12
CA ARG A 154 -5.47 11.78 -2.95
C ARG A 154 -6.97 11.66 -3.07
N HIS A 155 -7.53 10.53 -2.67
CA HIS A 155 -8.94 10.20 -2.88
C HIS A 155 -9.77 10.45 -1.62
N ILE A 156 -10.96 11.04 -1.78
CA ILE A 156 -12.00 11.09 -0.76
C ILE A 156 -13.30 10.56 -1.36
N ASP A 157 -14.02 9.73 -0.62
CA ASP A 157 -15.33 9.20 -1.00
C ASP A 157 -16.35 9.58 0.06
N PHE A 158 -17.46 10.17 -0.35
CA PHE A 158 -18.55 10.58 0.54
C PHE A 158 -19.61 9.48 0.54
N ILE A 159 -20.01 9.02 1.71
CA ILE A 159 -20.95 7.91 1.89
C ILE A 159 -22.27 8.48 2.39
N SER A 160 -23.32 8.27 1.61
CA SER A 160 -24.68 8.63 1.99
C SER A 160 -25.61 7.43 1.88
N ALA A 161 -26.82 7.55 2.42
CA ALA A 161 -27.87 6.55 2.22
C ALA A 161 -28.24 6.34 0.73
N ARG A 162 -27.94 7.33 -0.14
CA ARG A 162 -28.26 7.30 -1.57
C ARG A 162 -27.14 6.71 -2.43
N GLY A 163 -25.99 6.39 -1.82
CA GLY A 163 -24.81 5.88 -2.50
C GLY A 163 -23.53 6.58 -2.06
N SER A 164 -22.44 6.23 -2.73
CA SER A 164 -21.14 6.88 -2.55
C SER A 164 -20.86 7.84 -3.69
N ASP A 165 -20.48 9.07 -3.35
CA ASP A 165 -19.90 10.00 -4.30
C ASP A 165 -18.38 10.00 -4.20
N HIS A 166 -17.71 10.35 -5.28
CA HIS A 166 -16.26 10.29 -5.39
C HIS A 166 -15.64 11.67 -5.44
N GLY A 167 -14.41 11.80 -4.97
CA GLY A 167 -13.70 13.06 -5.00
C GLY A 167 -12.21 12.90 -4.82
N ILE A 168 -11.52 14.03 -4.93
CA ILE A 168 -10.09 14.15 -4.65
C ILE A 168 -9.87 15.27 -3.65
N TYR A 169 -8.78 15.20 -2.88
CA TYR A 169 -8.43 16.25 -1.94
C TYR A 169 -6.92 16.53 -1.91
N ALA A 170 -6.58 17.74 -1.49
CA ALA A 170 -5.21 18.20 -1.27
C ALA A 170 -5.15 19.13 -0.06
N TRP A 171 -4.00 19.17 0.59
CA TRP A 171 -3.72 20.14 1.65
C TRP A 171 -2.96 21.33 1.07
N GLU A 172 -3.45 22.53 1.34
CA GLU A 172 -2.81 23.80 1.00
C GLU A 172 -2.55 24.53 2.32
N GLY A 173 -1.44 24.18 2.99
CA GLY A 173 -1.15 24.65 4.35
C GLY A 173 -2.13 24.08 5.37
N ASP A 174 -2.89 24.96 6.02
CA ASP A 174 -3.96 24.64 6.97
C ASP A 174 -5.34 24.45 6.29
N ARG A 175 -5.41 24.69 4.98
CA ARG A 175 -6.63 24.56 4.18
C ARG A 175 -6.72 23.19 3.52
N LEU A 176 -7.95 22.71 3.40
CA LEU A 176 -8.29 21.49 2.70
C LEU A 176 -9.01 21.86 1.39
N LYS A 177 -8.39 21.54 0.26
CA LYS A 177 -9.02 21.66 -1.06
C LYS A 177 -9.66 20.34 -1.43
N VAL A 178 -10.94 20.35 -1.78
CA VAL A 178 -11.72 19.17 -2.12
C VAL A 178 -12.39 19.39 -3.46
N MET A 179 -12.30 18.41 -4.35
CA MET A 179 -13.12 18.35 -5.56
C MET A 179 -14.01 17.11 -5.49
N HIS A 180 -15.31 17.32 -5.50
CA HIS A 180 -16.35 16.31 -5.36
C HIS A 180 -17.08 16.12 -6.68
N ALA A 181 -17.33 14.88 -7.06
CA ALA A 181 -18.06 14.46 -8.24
C ALA A 181 -19.25 13.59 -7.82
N SER A 182 -20.45 14.14 -7.94
CA SER A 182 -21.72 13.44 -7.74
C SER A 182 -22.21 12.87 -9.07
N GLY A 183 -22.46 11.57 -9.15
CA GLY A 183 -22.95 10.92 -10.38
C GLY A 183 -21.95 10.80 -11.54
N TRP A 184 -20.69 11.21 -11.34
CA TRP A 184 -19.60 11.12 -12.33
C TRP A 184 -18.45 10.25 -11.79
N SER A 185 -17.51 9.92 -12.69
CA SER A 185 -16.25 9.31 -12.28
C SER A 185 -15.42 10.26 -11.40
N ARG A 186 -14.56 9.70 -10.56
CA ARG A 186 -13.62 10.48 -9.75
C ARG A 186 -12.78 11.40 -10.66
N PRO A 187 -12.61 12.69 -10.33
CA PRO A 187 -11.72 13.59 -11.06
C PRO A 187 -10.28 13.09 -11.06
N ALA A 188 -9.55 13.30 -12.16
CA ALA A 188 -8.14 12.92 -12.26
C ALA A 188 -7.21 14.06 -11.80
N SER A 189 -7.68 15.30 -11.86
CA SER A 189 -6.94 16.49 -11.44
C SER A 189 -7.86 17.56 -10.85
N PHE A 190 -7.28 18.57 -10.17
CA PHE A 190 -8.04 19.75 -9.73
C PHE A 190 -8.32 20.75 -10.86
N GLU A 191 -7.77 20.51 -12.06
CA GLU A 191 -7.95 21.32 -13.25
C GLU A 191 -9.11 20.80 -14.12
N ASP A 192 -9.66 19.63 -13.81
CA ASP A 192 -10.86 19.03 -14.45
C ASP A 192 -12.15 19.80 -14.09
N THR A 193 -12.10 21.12 -14.00
CA THR A 193 -13.25 22.01 -13.77
C THR A 193 -14.01 22.32 -15.06
N THR A 194 -13.72 21.64 -16.16
CA THR A 194 -14.24 22.00 -17.47
C THR A 194 -15.75 21.77 -17.57
N GLU A 195 -16.43 22.90 -17.80
CA GLU A 195 -17.62 23.21 -18.61
C GLU A 195 -18.07 22.22 -19.71
N ASP A 196 -17.38 21.09 -19.90
CA ASP A 196 -17.68 20.02 -20.85
C ASP A 196 -18.60 18.93 -20.29
N LEU A 197 -18.94 18.97 -19.00
CA LEU A 197 -20.05 18.18 -18.45
C LEU A 197 -21.42 18.81 -18.78
N LYS A 198 -21.55 19.41 -19.97
CA LYS A 198 -22.84 19.72 -20.60
C LYS A 198 -23.59 18.41 -20.76
N SER A 199 -24.60 18.24 -19.91
CA SER A 199 -25.77 17.37 -20.09
C SER A 199 -25.64 16.45 -21.31
N ILE A 200 -25.27 15.18 -21.13
CA ILE A 200 -25.35 14.19 -22.21
C ILE A 200 -26.83 14.14 -22.63
N PRO A 201 -27.23 14.68 -23.80
CA PRO A 201 -28.63 14.75 -24.17
C PRO A 201 -29.07 13.33 -24.55
N GLY A 202 -30.03 12.76 -23.82
CA GLY A 202 -30.63 11.46 -24.16
C GLY A 202 -30.21 10.29 -23.26
N GLY A 203 -29.31 10.49 -22.30
CA GLY A 203 -29.16 9.53 -21.21
C GLY A 203 -30.29 9.72 -20.21
N ALA A 204 -31.01 8.66 -19.83
CA ALA A 204 -31.87 8.63 -18.64
C ALA A 204 -31.05 8.72 -17.32
N GLY A 205 -29.94 9.47 -17.37
CA GLY A 205 -28.83 9.46 -16.43
C GLY A 205 -28.96 10.55 -15.38
N LYS A 206 -28.63 10.18 -14.14
CA LYS A 206 -28.58 11.09 -12.99
C LYS A 206 -27.84 12.37 -13.37
N ALA A 207 -28.48 13.52 -13.16
CA ALA A 207 -27.79 14.80 -13.18
C ALA A 207 -26.65 14.73 -12.17
N GLY A 208 -25.42 14.80 -12.66
CA GLY A 208 -24.24 14.82 -11.82
C GLY A 208 -23.61 16.21 -11.81
N SER A 209 -22.86 16.52 -10.77
CA SER A 209 -22.14 17.79 -10.62
C SER A 209 -20.72 17.53 -10.17
N ILE A 210 -19.78 18.32 -10.68
CA ILE A 210 -18.44 18.46 -10.10
C ILE A 210 -18.38 19.79 -9.38
N THR A 211 -17.89 19.80 -8.14
CA THR A 211 -17.74 21.03 -7.38
C THR A 211 -16.44 21.02 -6.59
N THR A 212 -15.72 22.14 -6.66
CA THR A 212 -14.47 22.35 -5.95
C THR A 212 -14.70 23.31 -4.80
N TYR A 213 -14.21 22.95 -3.63
CA TYR A 213 -14.33 23.74 -2.41
C TYR A 213 -12.95 23.91 -1.77
N GLN A 214 -12.70 25.08 -1.19
CA GLN A 214 -11.61 25.28 -0.24
C GLN A 214 -12.20 25.39 1.16
N LEU A 215 -11.56 24.73 2.11
CA LEU A 215 -12.06 24.57 3.46
C LEU A 215 -10.99 25.01 4.46
N ARG A 216 -11.37 25.79 5.47
CA ARG A 216 -10.52 26.20 6.60
C ARG A 216 -11.13 25.73 7.91
N ARG A 217 -10.32 25.44 8.93
CA ARG A 217 -10.85 25.19 10.27
C ARG A 217 -11.55 26.45 10.81
N PRO A 218 -12.70 26.32 11.51
CA PRO A 218 -13.29 27.44 12.22
C PRO A 218 -12.25 28.05 13.16
N ALA A 219 -12.24 29.38 13.30
CA ALA A 219 -11.45 30.00 14.36
C ALA A 219 -11.95 29.43 15.69
N GLU A 220 -11.07 28.82 16.47
CA GLU A 220 -11.41 28.44 17.84
C GLU A 220 -11.78 29.74 18.56
N SER A 221 -13.04 29.81 19.02
CA SER A 221 -13.47 30.83 19.97
C SER A 221 -12.65 30.60 21.24
N ARG A 222 -11.52 31.29 21.34
CA ARG A 222 -10.72 31.32 22.57
C ARG A 222 -11.46 32.03 23.69
#